data_AF-A0A0H1RAU2-F1
#
_entry.id   AF-A0A0H1RAU2-F1
#
_cell.length_a   1.000
_cell.length_b   1.000
_cell.length_c   1.000
_cell.angle_alpha   90.00
_cell.angle_beta   90.00
_cell.angle_gamma   90.00
#
_symmetry.space_group_name_H-M   'P 1'
#
loop_
_entity.id
_entity.type
_entity.pdbx_description
1 polymer ?
#
loop_
_entity_poly.entity_id
_entity_poly.type
_entity_poly.pdbx_seq_one_letter_code
_entity_poly.pdbx_strand_id
1 'polypeptide(L)'
;MALPPDSSGTVIPPNEAAIVTASNMTELELVLPDMGDEDLPEIAIFLVACAMRFHSDPSFVQEQLEWLVRMHDTEVDEGLKPDQLNSANDD
;
A
#
# COMPACT_ATOMS: atom_id res chain seq x y z
N MET A 1 36.73 -19.78 5.31
CA MET A 1 35.67 -19.69 6.33
C MET A 1 34.60 -18.79 5.76
N ALA A 2 33.41 -19.33 5.48
CA ALA A 2 32.28 -18.54 4.99
C ALA A 2 31.67 -17.78 6.17
N LEU A 3 31.40 -16.49 6.00
CA LEU A 3 30.66 -15.68 6.98
C LEU A 3 29.27 -16.30 7.19
N PRO A 4 28.74 -16.36 8.43
CA PRO A 4 27.37 -16.80 8.64
C PRO A 4 26.42 -15.86 7.90
N PRO A 5 25.35 -16.37 7.27
CA PRO A 5 24.39 -15.51 6.60
C PRO A 5 23.79 -14.55 7.63
N ASP A 6 23.88 -13.26 7.35
CA ASP A 6 23.26 -12.21 8.15
C ASP A 6 21.81 -12.58 8.46
N SER A 7 21.54 -12.81 9.74
CA SER A 7 20.23 -13.24 10.25
C SER A 7 19.29 -12.03 10.38
N SER A 8 19.22 -11.18 9.36
CA SER A 8 18.39 -9.97 9.32
C SER A 8 17.19 -10.15 8.41
N GLY A 9 16.52 -11.31 8.50
CA GLY A 9 15.26 -11.55 7.81
C GLY A 9 14.08 -11.07 8.65
N THR A 10 13.08 -10.48 8.01
CA THR A 10 11.76 -10.26 8.63
C THR A 10 10.95 -11.54 8.54
N VAL A 11 10.47 -12.05 9.68
CA VAL A 11 9.57 -13.21 9.71
C VAL A 11 8.14 -12.71 9.57
N ILE A 12 7.45 -13.16 8.52
CA ILE A 12 6.03 -12.85 8.30
C ILE A 12 5.20 -14.01 8.88
N PRO A 13 4.21 -13.74 9.75
CA PRO A 13 3.29 -14.76 10.26
C PRO A 13 2.56 -15.51 9.13
N PRO A 14 2.18 -16.79 9.34
CA PRO A 14 1.58 -17.62 8.28
C PRO A 14 0.22 -17.14 7.75
N ASN A 15 -0.41 -16.19 8.42
CA ASN A 15 -1.72 -15.62 8.08
C ASN A 15 -1.63 -14.15 7.66
N GLU A 16 -0.42 -13.64 7.44
CA GLU A 16 -0.17 -12.27 7.04
C GLU A 16 0.44 -12.22 5.64
N ALA A 17 0.15 -11.15 4.91
CA ALA A 17 0.79 -10.82 3.64
C ALA A 17 1.70 -9.61 3.82
N ALA A 18 2.74 -9.51 3.00
CA ALA A 18 3.66 -8.37 3.03
C ALA A 18 3.87 -7.78 1.63
N ILE A 19 3.96 -6.46 1.58
CA ILE A 19 4.46 -5.72 0.41
C ILE A 19 5.92 -5.39 0.68
N VAL A 20 6.80 -5.90 -0.15
CA VAL A 20 8.24 -5.65 -0.07
C VAL A 20 8.60 -4.73 -1.23
N THR A 21 9.30 -3.64 -0.92
CA THR A 21 9.88 -2.78 -1.97
C THR A 21 11.40 -2.86 -1.90
N ALA A 22 12.03 -2.98 -3.05
CA ALA A 22 13.47 -3.12 -3.18
C ALA A 22 14.05 -2.08 -4.16
N SER A 23 15.38 -2.06 -4.30
CA SER A 23 16.08 -1.20 -5.25
C SER A 23 15.71 0.28 -5.14
N ASN A 24 15.62 0.81 -3.91
CA ASN A 24 15.18 2.19 -3.64
C ASN A 24 13.72 2.46 -4.10
N MET A 25 12.83 1.51 -3.83
CA MET A 25 11.38 1.56 -4.12
C MET A 25 11.00 1.47 -5.60
N THR A 26 11.91 0.99 -6.45
CA THR A 26 11.60 0.77 -7.88
C THR A 26 11.09 -0.63 -8.18
N GLU A 27 11.35 -1.58 -7.29
CA GLU A 27 10.87 -2.95 -7.37
C GLU A 27 9.84 -3.20 -6.28
N LEU A 28 8.80 -3.95 -6.62
CA LEU A 28 7.71 -4.31 -5.72
C LEU A 28 7.49 -5.82 -5.80
N GLU A 29 7.46 -6.46 -4.64
CA GLU A 29 7.16 -7.87 -4.48
C GLU A 29 6.04 -8.03 -3.46
N LEU A 30 5.05 -8.86 -3.78
CA LEU A 30 3.95 -9.19 -2.88
C LEU A 30 4.15 -10.60 -2.36
N VAL A 31 4.40 -10.73 -1.06
CA VAL A 31 4.52 -12.01 -0.38
C VAL A 31 3.15 -12.36 0.18
N LEU A 32 2.57 -13.45 -0.33
CA LEU A 32 1.30 -13.98 0.15
C LEU A 32 1.54 -15.19 1.05
N PRO A 33 0.71 -15.37 2.09
CA PRO A 33 0.74 -16.59 2.87
C PRO A 33 0.34 -17.78 2.01
N ASP A 34 0.89 -18.96 2.33
CA ASP A 34 0.58 -20.21 1.66
C ASP A 34 -0.84 -20.67 2.05
N MET A 35 -1.82 -20.16 1.31
CA MET A 35 -3.24 -20.44 1.46
C MET A 35 -3.79 -20.99 0.15
N GLY A 36 -4.85 -21.80 0.22
CA GLY A 36 -5.54 -22.23 -1.00
C GLY A 36 -6.18 -21.05 -1.73
N ASP A 37 -6.31 -21.14 -3.06
CA ASP A 37 -6.88 -20.06 -3.89
C ASP A 37 -8.29 -19.62 -3.43
N GLU A 38 -9.09 -20.54 -2.87
CA GLU A 38 -10.45 -20.27 -2.36
C GLU A 38 -10.46 -19.51 -1.02
N ASP A 39 -9.34 -19.54 -0.28
CA ASP A 39 -9.20 -18.92 1.03
C ASP A 39 -8.49 -17.56 0.96
N LEU A 40 -8.07 -17.12 -0.23
CA LEU A 40 -7.36 -15.85 -0.40
C LEU A 40 -8.33 -14.67 -0.19
N PRO A 41 -8.06 -13.75 0.74
CA PRO A 41 -8.90 -12.58 0.96
C PRO A 41 -9.01 -11.71 -0.29
N GLU A 42 -10.18 -11.11 -0.52
CA GLU A 42 -10.42 -10.21 -1.66
C GLU A 42 -9.38 -9.08 -1.75
N ILE A 43 -8.94 -8.56 -0.61
CA ILE A 43 -7.90 -7.52 -0.55
C ILE A 43 -6.56 -8.01 -1.08
N ALA A 44 -6.19 -9.27 -0.83
CA ALA A 44 -4.95 -9.84 -1.36
C ALA A 44 -5.06 -10.03 -2.89
N ILE A 45 -6.20 -10.49 -3.38
CA ILE A 45 -6.48 -10.62 -4.83
C ILE A 45 -6.38 -9.24 -5.51
N PHE A 46 -6.98 -8.22 -4.90
CA PHE A 46 -6.91 -6.84 -5.40
C PHE A 46 -5.46 -6.34 -5.48
N LEU A 47 -4.67 -6.53 -4.41
CA LEU A 47 -3.26 -6.11 -4.40
C LEU A 47 -2.43 -6.84 -5.46
N VAL A 48 -2.66 -8.15 -5.67
CA VAL A 48 -2.03 -8.91 -6.77
C VAL A 48 -2.39 -8.31 -8.12
N ALA A 49 -3.68 -8.03 -8.36
CA ALA A 49 -4.14 -7.45 -9.62
C ALA A 49 -3.51 -6.08 -9.87
N CYS A 50 -3.41 -5.23 -8.84
CA CYS A 50 -2.71 -3.96 -8.91
C CYS A 50 -1.22 -4.12 -9.22
N ALA A 51 -0.53 -5.05 -8.56
CA ALA A 51 0.89 -5.32 -8.81
C ALA A 51 1.14 -5.85 -10.23
N MET A 52 0.33 -6.80 -10.71
CA MET A 52 0.40 -7.30 -12.09
C MET A 52 0.17 -6.18 -13.10
N ARG A 53 -0.81 -5.31 -12.84
CA ARG A 53 -1.13 -4.20 -13.73
C ARG A 53 -0.04 -3.12 -13.72
N PHE A 54 0.57 -2.83 -12.56
CA PHE A 54 1.72 -1.95 -12.45
C PHE A 54 2.87 -2.36 -13.38
N HIS A 55 3.12 -3.67 -13.54
CA HIS A 55 4.18 -4.16 -14.43
C HIS A 55 3.80 -4.25 -15.91
N SER A 56 2.50 -4.32 -16.23
CA SER A 56 2.01 -4.57 -17.60
C SER A 56 1.40 -3.35 -18.29
N ASP A 57 1.00 -2.34 -17.53
CA ASP A 57 0.29 -1.15 -18.01
C ASP A 57 0.97 0.12 -17.45
N PRO A 58 1.88 0.76 -18.23
CA PRO A 58 2.55 1.98 -17.81
C PRO A 58 1.61 3.17 -17.59
N SER A 59 0.48 3.21 -18.31
CA SER A 59 -0.52 4.28 -18.17
C SER A 59 -1.30 4.17 -16.87
N PHE A 60 -1.54 2.95 -16.38
CA PHE A 60 -2.24 2.71 -15.13
C PHE A 60 -1.59 3.45 -13.95
N VAL A 61 -0.26 3.40 -13.84
CA VAL A 61 0.47 4.06 -12.75
C VAL A 61 0.24 5.56 -12.75
N GLN A 62 0.32 6.18 -13.93
CA GLN A 62 0.12 7.61 -14.07
C GLN A 62 -1.33 8.00 -13.72
N GLU A 63 -2.32 7.24 -14.20
CA GLU A 63 -3.73 7.48 -13.88
C GLU A 63 -4.02 7.36 -12.38
N GLN A 64 -3.44 6.37 -11.70
CA GLN A 64 -3.61 6.21 -10.25
C GLN A 64 -3.00 7.38 -9.47
N LEU A 65 -1.82 7.86 -9.87
CA LEU A 65 -1.19 9.02 -9.24
C LEU A 65 -2.00 10.30 -9.48
N GLU A 66 -2.50 10.51 -10.69
CA GLU A 66 -3.37 11.65 -11.02
C GLU A 66 -4.70 11.61 -10.27
N TRP A 67 -5.25 10.41 -10.05
CA TRP A 67 -6.44 10.23 -9.22
C TRP A 67 -6.13 10.55 -7.76
N LEU A 68 -5.01 10.07 -7.21
CA LEU A 68 -4.60 10.32 -5.83
C LEU A 68 -4.43 11.82 -5.55
N VAL A 69 -3.77 12.55 -6.46
CA VAL A 69 -3.60 14.01 -6.36
C VAL A 69 -4.95 14.71 -6.37
N ARG A 70 -5.85 14.32 -7.28
CA ARG A 70 -7.20 14.88 -7.33
C ARG A 70 -7.97 14.64 -6.03
N MET A 71 -7.92 13.43 -5.48
CA MET A 71 -8.61 13.10 -4.22
C MET A 71 -8.05 13.89 -3.05
N HIS A 72 -6.72 14.01 -2.93
CA HIS A 72 -6.09 14.85 -1.91
C HIS A 72 -6.59 16.30 -1.99
N ASP A 73 -6.69 16.87 -3.19
CA ASP A 73 -7.19 18.23 -3.38
C ASP A 73 -8.70 18.35 -3.09
N THR A 74 -9.45 17.26 -3.16
CA THR A 74 -10.89 17.22 -2.87
C THR A 74 -11.17 17.03 -1.37
N GLU A 75 -10.39 16.21 -0.65
CA GLU A 75 -10.50 16.04 0.80
C GLU A 75 -10.07 17.28 1.58
N VAL A 76 -9.17 18.10 1.03
CA VAL A 76 -8.83 19.43 1.58
C VAL A 76 -10.01 20.42 1.47
N ASP A 77 -10.99 20.17 0.59
CA ASP A 77 -12.20 21.00 0.45
C ASP A 77 -13.33 20.59 1.42
N GLU A 78 -13.28 19.38 1.99
CA GLU A 78 -14.22 18.91 3.05
C GLU A 78 -13.63 18.91 4.48
N GLY A 79 -12.35 19.29 4.63
CA GLY A 79 -11.71 19.47 5.93
C GLY A 79 -12.17 20.76 6.63
N LEU A 80 -12.77 20.65 7.82
CA LEU A 80 -13.19 21.78 8.66
C LEU A 80 -12.16 22.91 8.66
N LYS A 81 -12.61 24.11 8.26
CA LYS A 81 -11.81 25.34 8.41
C LYS A 81 -11.38 25.49 9.88
N PRO A 82 -10.11 25.80 10.16
CA PRO A 82 -9.62 25.98 11.53
C PRO A 82 -10.40 27.04 12.33
N ASP A 83 -11.11 27.95 11.65
CA ASP A 83 -11.99 28.95 12.26
C ASP A 83 -13.27 28.37 12.91
N GLN A 84 -13.56 27.07 12.73
CA GLN A 84 -14.70 26.39 13.38
C GLN A 84 -14.32 25.68 14.69
N LEU A 85 -13.02 25.53 15.00
CA LEU A 85 -12.55 24.89 16.23
C LEU A 85 -12.63 25.81 17.47
N ASN A 86 -12.66 27.14 17.28
CA ASN A 86 -12.69 28.10 18.39
C ASN A 86 -14.10 28.44 18.91
N SER A 87 -15.16 28.08 18.19
CA SER A 87 -16.54 28.42 18.59
C SER A 87 -17.21 27.37 19.46
N ALA A 88 -16.61 26.18 19.61
CA ALA A 88 -17.16 25.08 20.40
C ALA A 88 -16.67 25.06 21.85
N ASN A 89 -15.91 26.08 22.27
CA ASN A 89 -15.28 26.13 23.59
C ASN A 89 -15.81 27.28 24.47
N ASP A 90 -16.91 27.92 24.08
CA ASP A 90 -17.47 29.11 24.76
C ASP A 90 -19.00 29.02 25.01
N ASP A 91 -19.50 27.83 25.35
CA ASP A 91 -20.79 27.64 26.07
C ASP A 91 -20.72 26.45 27.04
#